data_AF-A0AAD4CBZ7-F1
#
_entry.id   AF-A0AAD4CBZ7-F1
#
_cell.length_a   1.000
_cell.length_b   1.000
_cell.length_c   1.000
_cell.angle_alpha   90.00
_cell.angle_beta   90.00
_cell.angle_gamma   90.00
#
_symmetry.space_group_name_H-M   'P 1'
#
loop_
_entity.id
_entity.type
_entity.pdbx_description
1 polymer ?
#
loop_
_entity_poly.entity_id
_entity_poly.type
_entity_poly.pdbx_seq_one_letter_code
_entity_poly.pdbx_strand_id
1 'polypeptide(L)'
;MAAFAIEQAVYWSSWKAERELRTEIQAPDFTPAEEELALYPPFFPSPPLFHQSSVHVDIQQRADRSWYFFLSEISIRRLTFSVVKDRLIAERLGGDNYLHILAMKSFQHQAQAEEWVATLPEIVSISSTPAPDDDICRFILRGKLMDFYELVYWPFVEGALNAQPNIAIDGQDSSVKTLQDLTLSGLQHHVTRIHVNKPGFRHRHHGTPRLIQSCTRSALVLIGAKLEMRNLHNDRLHLLTQMPIGWEDAVLAVVELNEYWAAEFPESFEFLSILRKSWERLPCLEGGQLSTEAQN
;
A
#
# COMPACT_ATOMS: atom_id res chain seq x y z
N MET A 1 6.13 -23.49 -30.65
CA MET A 1 5.59 -22.18 -30.22
C MET A 1 4.73 -22.28 -28.96
N ALA A 2 3.76 -23.20 -28.85
CA ALA A 2 2.96 -23.36 -27.62
C ALA A 2 3.77 -23.73 -26.35
N ALA A 3 4.76 -24.62 -26.47
CA ALA A 3 5.62 -25.01 -25.34
C ALA A 3 6.40 -23.82 -24.73
N PHE A 4 6.89 -22.91 -25.58
CA PHE A 4 7.60 -21.70 -25.17
C PHE A 4 6.69 -20.72 -24.43
N ALA A 5 5.42 -20.59 -24.86
CA ALA A 5 4.45 -19.74 -24.17
C ALA A 5 4.08 -20.28 -22.77
N ILE A 6 3.98 -21.61 -22.62
CA ILE A 6 3.73 -22.25 -21.32
C ILE A 6 4.93 -22.07 -20.39
N GLU A 7 6.15 -22.29 -20.89
CA GLU A 7 7.38 -22.09 -20.13
C GLU A 7 7.49 -20.65 -19.63
N GLN A 8 7.22 -19.65 -20.49
CA GLN A 8 7.18 -18.26 -20.07
C GLN A 8 6.10 -18.01 -19.01
N ALA A 9 4.89 -18.56 -19.17
CA ALA A 9 3.82 -18.38 -18.20
C ALA A 9 4.18 -18.97 -16.82
N VAL A 10 4.80 -20.15 -16.78
CA VAL A 10 5.27 -20.79 -15.55
C VAL A 10 6.40 -19.99 -14.89
N TYR A 11 7.38 -19.54 -15.69
CA TYR A 11 8.47 -18.70 -15.21
C TYR A 11 7.93 -17.41 -14.57
N TRP A 12 7.08 -16.69 -15.29
CA TRP A 12 6.51 -15.42 -14.83
C TRP A 12 5.62 -15.59 -13.59
N SER A 13 4.79 -16.63 -13.55
CA SER A 13 3.93 -16.90 -12.40
C SER A 13 4.75 -17.28 -11.16
N SER A 14 5.76 -18.14 -11.32
CA SER A 14 6.67 -18.55 -10.24
C SER A 14 7.48 -17.37 -9.73
N TRP A 15 8.11 -16.60 -10.63
CA TRP A 15 8.88 -15.41 -10.27
C TRP A 15 8.02 -14.37 -9.55
N LYS A 16 6.79 -14.13 -10.03
CA LYS A 16 5.85 -13.21 -9.39
C LYS A 16 5.50 -13.66 -7.97
N ALA A 17 5.10 -14.92 -7.80
CA ALA A 17 4.70 -15.48 -6.50
C ALA A 17 5.85 -15.44 -5.48
N GLU A 18 7.05 -15.81 -5.94
CA GLU A 18 8.28 -15.74 -5.17
C GLU A 18 8.52 -14.30 -4.67
N ARG A 19 8.45 -13.30 -5.56
CA ARG A 19 8.63 -11.88 -5.19
C ARG A 19 7.54 -11.35 -4.25
N GLU A 20 6.30 -11.81 -4.36
CA GLU A 20 5.22 -11.41 -3.46
C GLU A 20 5.39 -11.99 -2.05
N LEU A 21 5.78 -13.26 -1.94
CA LEU A 21 5.89 -13.95 -0.66
C LEU A 21 7.24 -13.74 0.04
N ARG A 22 8.26 -13.28 -0.68
CA ARG A 22 9.62 -13.13 -0.14
C ARG A 22 9.69 -12.28 1.13
N THR A 23 8.94 -11.17 1.18
CA THR A 23 8.95 -10.29 2.35
C THR A 23 8.31 -10.93 3.59
N GLU A 24 7.48 -11.97 3.41
CA GLU A 24 6.81 -12.71 4.48
C GLU A 24 7.59 -13.96 4.90
N ILE A 25 8.24 -14.66 3.96
CA ILE A 25 8.88 -15.97 4.22
C ILE A 25 10.35 -15.83 4.65
N GLN A 26 11.02 -14.72 4.33
CA GLN A 26 12.45 -14.45 4.66
C GLN A 26 13.35 -15.70 4.58
N ALA A 27 13.34 -16.39 3.44
CA ALA A 27 14.12 -17.61 3.25
C ALA A 27 15.64 -17.29 3.38
N PRO A 28 16.36 -17.89 4.34
CA PRO A 28 17.71 -17.49 4.72
C PRO A 28 18.77 -17.73 3.62
N ASP A 29 18.50 -18.64 2.68
CA ASP A 29 19.49 -19.09 1.68
C ASP A 29 19.44 -18.32 0.35
N PHE A 30 18.52 -17.35 0.22
CA PHE A 30 18.37 -16.54 -0.98
C PHE A 30 18.27 -15.08 -0.57
N THR A 31 19.39 -14.43 -0.25
CA THR A 31 19.40 -12.96 -0.08
C THR A 31 19.84 -12.34 -1.40
N PRO A 32 18.91 -12.05 -2.34
CA PRO A 32 19.28 -11.29 -3.52
C PRO A 32 19.88 -9.95 -3.06
N ALA A 33 20.89 -9.46 -3.78
CA ALA A 33 21.32 -8.07 -3.58
C ALA A 33 20.10 -7.14 -3.72
N GLU A 34 20.11 -5.97 -3.07
CA GLU A 34 19.04 -4.96 -3.26
C GLU A 34 18.86 -4.60 -4.75
N GLU A 35 19.94 -4.72 -5.52
CA GLU A 35 20.01 -4.56 -6.98
C GLU A 35 19.45 -5.76 -7.78
N GLU A 36 19.21 -6.91 -7.15
CA GLU A 36 18.53 -8.08 -7.73
C GLU A 36 17.05 -8.15 -7.33
N LEU A 37 16.66 -7.51 -6.22
CA LEU A 37 15.25 -7.21 -5.90
C LEU A 37 14.61 -6.32 -6.98
N ALA A 38 15.44 -5.56 -7.66
CA ALA A 38 15.17 -4.58 -8.69
C ALA A 38 14.96 -5.11 -10.12
N LEU A 39 15.40 -6.34 -10.41
CA LEU A 39 15.49 -6.83 -11.78
C LEU A 39 14.14 -7.40 -12.23
N TYR A 40 13.39 -6.60 -12.99
CA TYR A 40 12.32 -7.10 -13.85
C TYR A 40 12.92 -7.45 -15.22
N PRO A 41 12.60 -8.60 -15.84
CA PRO A 41 13.08 -8.89 -17.19
C PRO A 41 12.73 -7.76 -18.18
N PRO A 42 13.62 -7.42 -19.12
CA PRO A 42 13.44 -6.24 -19.97
C PRO A 42 12.25 -6.38 -20.92
N PHE A 43 11.87 -7.62 -21.26
CA PHE A 43 10.78 -7.92 -22.17
C PHE A 43 9.46 -8.14 -21.44
N PHE A 44 8.36 -7.76 -22.08
CA PHE A 44 7.03 -8.16 -21.66
C PHE A 44 6.75 -9.61 -22.08
N PRO A 45 5.86 -10.31 -21.36
CA PRO A 45 5.43 -11.64 -21.79
C PRO A 45 4.80 -11.56 -23.19
N SER A 46 4.76 -12.67 -23.91
CA SER A 46 3.99 -12.73 -25.16
C SER A 46 2.49 -12.84 -24.84
N PRO A 47 1.60 -12.19 -25.61
CA PRO A 47 0.17 -12.36 -25.42
C PRO A 47 -0.22 -13.83 -25.61
N PRO A 48 -1.22 -14.33 -24.85
CA PRO A 48 -1.71 -15.69 -25.03
C PRO A 48 -2.20 -15.93 -26.47
N LEU A 49 -1.71 -17.01 -27.09
CA LEU A 49 -2.11 -17.42 -28.43
C LEU A 49 -3.45 -18.15 -28.36
N PHE A 50 -4.57 -17.44 -28.50
CA PHE A 50 -5.86 -18.10 -28.72
C PHE A 50 -6.02 -18.43 -30.19
N HIS A 51 -6.13 -19.71 -30.52
CA HIS A 51 -6.52 -20.11 -31.87
C HIS A 51 -7.96 -19.63 -32.12
N GLN A 52 -8.10 -18.66 -33.02
CA GLN A 52 -9.32 -17.91 -33.34
C GLN A 52 -10.49 -18.76 -33.88
N SER A 53 -10.38 -20.09 -33.88
CA SER A 53 -11.27 -20.95 -34.67
C SER A 53 -12.49 -21.51 -33.92
N SER A 54 -12.65 -21.30 -32.61
CA SER A 54 -13.86 -21.77 -31.89
C SER A 54 -14.08 -21.23 -30.46
N VAL A 55 -13.37 -20.16 -30.05
CA VAL A 55 -13.43 -19.70 -28.67
C VAL A 55 -14.66 -18.80 -28.44
N HIS A 56 -15.52 -19.17 -27.48
CA HIS A 56 -16.65 -18.34 -27.04
C HIS A 56 -16.19 -16.93 -26.65
N VAL A 57 -16.97 -15.90 -27.02
CA VAL A 57 -16.67 -14.48 -26.76
C VAL A 57 -16.32 -14.20 -25.28
N ASP A 58 -16.97 -14.87 -24.34
CA ASP A 58 -16.71 -14.75 -22.90
C ASP A 58 -15.29 -15.23 -22.51
N ILE A 59 -14.79 -16.30 -23.12
CA ILE A 59 -13.44 -16.83 -22.84
C ILE A 59 -12.39 -15.85 -23.35
N GLN A 60 -12.60 -15.26 -24.54
CA GLN A 60 -11.69 -14.25 -25.09
C GLN A 60 -11.65 -12.99 -24.20
N GLN A 61 -12.80 -12.48 -23.78
CA GLN A 61 -12.87 -11.31 -22.89
C GLN A 61 -12.17 -11.54 -21.54
N ARG A 62 -12.36 -12.72 -20.93
CA ARG A 62 -11.66 -13.08 -19.68
C ARG A 62 -10.16 -13.16 -19.87
N ALA A 63 -9.73 -13.70 -21.01
CA ALA A 63 -8.32 -13.78 -21.32
C ALA A 63 -7.69 -12.42 -21.58
N ASP A 64 -8.36 -11.55 -22.34
CA ASP A 64 -7.93 -10.18 -22.59
C ASP A 64 -7.83 -9.40 -21.27
N ARG A 65 -8.84 -9.50 -20.40
CA ARG A 65 -8.80 -8.91 -19.05
C ARG A 65 -7.61 -9.40 -18.25
N SER A 66 -7.39 -10.71 -18.21
CA SER A 66 -6.28 -11.31 -17.46
C SER A 66 -4.92 -10.84 -18.01
N TRP A 67 -4.82 -10.71 -19.34
CA TRP A 67 -3.63 -10.23 -20.01
C TRP A 67 -3.34 -8.76 -19.68
N TYR A 68 -4.34 -7.88 -19.83
CA TYR A 68 -4.17 -6.47 -19.50
C TYR A 68 -3.92 -6.26 -18.01
N PHE A 69 -4.62 -6.98 -17.14
CA PHE A 69 -4.35 -6.98 -15.69
C PHE A 69 -2.88 -7.32 -15.42
N PHE A 70 -2.37 -8.38 -16.06
CA PHE A 70 -1.00 -8.78 -15.88
C PHE A 70 -0.02 -7.69 -16.32
N LEU A 71 -0.20 -7.10 -17.50
CA LEU A 71 0.63 -5.97 -17.97
C LEU A 71 0.55 -4.74 -17.04
N SER A 72 -0.63 -4.41 -16.54
CA SER A 72 -0.84 -3.34 -15.56
C SER A 72 -0.08 -3.61 -14.25
N GLU A 73 -0.07 -4.86 -13.80
CA GLU A 73 0.69 -5.24 -12.60
C GLU A 73 2.20 -5.16 -12.82
N ILE A 74 2.69 -5.56 -14.00
CA ILE A 74 4.11 -5.43 -14.36
C ILE A 74 4.53 -3.96 -14.36
N SER A 75 3.74 -3.10 -14.99
CA SER A 75 4.07 -1.68 -15.12
C SER A 75 4.11 -0.99 -13.75
N ILE A 76 3.13 -1.24 -12.86
CA ILE A 76 3.18 -0.63 -11.53
C ILE A 76 4.34 -1.17 -10.68
N ARG A 77 4.68 -2.46 -10.79
CA ARG A 77 5.88 -3.02 -10.12
C ARG A 77 7.17 -2.33 -10.56
N ARG A 78 7.29 -1.97 -11.85
CA ARG A 78 8.44 -1.21 -12.38
C ARG A 78 8.48 0.21 -11.82
N LEU A 79 7.32 0.84 -11.62
CA LEU A 79 7.25 2.13 -10.92
C LEU A 79 7.66 1.99 -9.45
N THR A 80 7.14 1.00 -8.73
CA THR A 80 7.55 0.68 -7.35
C THR A 80 9.06 0.48 -7.26
N PHE A 81 9.66 -0.22 -8.22
CA PHE A 81 11.11 -0.38 -8.28
C PHE A 81 11.85 0.96 -8.41
N SER A 82 11.36 1.87 -9.26
CA SER A 82 11.97 3.19 -9.39
C SER A 82 11.98 3.95 -8.06
N VAL A 83 10.93 3.82 -7.25
CA VAL A 83 10.85 4.43 -5.91
C VAL A 83 11.88 3.79 -4.97
N VAL A 84 11.98 2.45 -4.94
CA VAL A 84 12.99 1.75 -4.12
C VAL A 84 14.40 2.21 -4.48
N LYS A 85 14.71 2.29 -5.79
CA LYS A 85 16.01 2.76 -6.27
C LYS A 85 16.31 4.19 -5.81
N ASP A 86 15.35 5.11 -5.96
CA ASP A 86 15.54 6.50 -5.55
C ASP A 86 15.71 6.63 -4.02
N ARG A 87 15.02 5.78 -3.24
CA ARG A 87 15.22 5.67 -1.79
C ARG A 87 16.61 5.19 -1.40
N LEU A 88 17.11 4.13 -2.02
CA LEU A 88 18.45 3.61 -1.77
C LEU A 88 19.54 4.65 -2.11
N ILE A 89 19.35 5.40 -3.21
CA ILE A 89 20.26 6.49 -3.59
C ILE A 89 20.20 7.60 -2.53
N ALA A 90 19.00 7.99 -2.08
CA ALA A 90 18.82 8.99 -1.05
C ALA A 90 19.39 8.54 0.31
N GLU A 91 19.27 7.27 0.69
CA GLU A 91 19.87 6.73 1.92
C GLU A 91 21.39 6.78 1.87
N ARG A 92 22.00 6.45 0.72
CA ARG A 92 23.46 6.47 0.54
C ARG A 92 24.04 7.88 0.45
N LEU A 93 23.33 8.84 -0.15
CA LEU A 93 23.85 10.17 -0.48
C LEU A 93 23.23 11.32 0.34
N GLY A 94 22.10 11.07 1.00
CA GLY A 94 21.24 12.13 1.50
C GLY A 94 21.63 12.67 2.87
N GLY A 95 22.18 11.85 3.76
CA GLY A 95 22.46 12.25 5.14
C GLY A 95 21.25 12.99 5.76
N ASP A 96 21.48 14.18 6.32
CA ASP A 96 20.44 15.03 6.91
C ASP A 96 19.43 15.58 5.88
N ASN A 97 19.76 15.56 4.59
CA ASN A 97 18.88 15.99 3.48
C ASN A 97 18.03 14.86 2.90
N TYR A 98 18.05 13.66 3.49
CA TYR A 98 17.31 12.48 3.00
C TYR A 98 15.85 12.77 2.62
N LEU A 99 15.08 13.36 3.53
CA LEU A 99 13.66 13.66 3.29
C LEU A 99 13.47 14.75 2.20
N HIS A 100 14.38 15.72 2.11
CA HIS A 100 14.30 16.75 1.07
C HIS A 100 14.56 16.18 -0.33
N ILE A 101 15.53 15.27 -0.45
CA ILE A 101 15.80 14.56 -1.71
C ILE A 101 14.56 13.76 -2.13
N LEU A 102 13.96 13.02 -1.19
CA LEU A 102 12.75 12.26 -1.45
C LEU A 102 11.54 13.13 -1.74
N ALA A 103 11.42 14.31 -1.13
CA ALA A 103 10.33 15.24 -1.42
C ALA A 103 10.35 15.65 -2.90
N MET A 104 11.53 15.98 -3.45
CA MET A 104 11.67 16.30 -4.88
C MET A 104 11.27 15.13 -5.80
N LYS A 105 11.60 13.89 -5.39
CA LYS A 105 11.25 12.67 -6.14
C LYS A 105 9.78 12.28 -6.01
N SER A 106 9.15 12.57 -4.89
CA SER A 106 7.75 12.20 -4.61
C SER A 106 6.77 12.78 -5.63
N PHE A 107 6.99 14.03 -6.08
CA PHE A 107 6.17 14.66 -7.13
C PHE A 107 6.28 13.92 -8.47
N GLN A 108 7.48 13.47 -8.83
CA GLN A 108 7.70 12.70 -10.05
C GLN A 108 7.00 11.33 -9.97
N HIS A 109 7.13 10.65 -8.83
CA HIS A 109 6.47 9.37 -8.59
C HIS A 109 4.94 9.48 -8.57
N GLN A 110 4.40 10.56 -8.01
CA GLN A 110 2.98 10.83 -8.03
C GLN A 110 2.48 11.04 -9.47
N ALA A 111 3.16 11.88 -10.26
CA ALA A 111 2.80 12.10 -11.67
C ALA A 111 2.86 10.79 -12.48
N GLN A 112 3.87 9.94 -12.24
CA GLN A 112 3.97 8.63 -12.88
C GLN A 112 2.82 7.69 -12.49
N ALA A 113 2.37 7.73 -11.24
CA ALA A 113 1.22 6.94 -10.80
C ALA A 113 -0.09 7.42 -11.42
N GLU A 114 -0.30 8.75 -11.50
CA GLU A 114 -1.46 9.36 -12.17
C GLU A 114 -1.48 9.01 -13.66
N GLU A 115 -0.34 9.10 -14.35
CA GLU A 115 -0.19 8.68 -15.74
C GLU A 115 -0.44 7.18 -15.91
N TRP A 116 0.07 6.35 -15.00
CA TRP A 116 -0.19 4.91 -15.00
C TRP A 116 -1.69 4.62 -14.90
N VAL A 117 -2.42 5.27 -13.98
CA VAL A 117 -3.88 5.11 -13.86
C VAL A 117 -4.58 5.56 -15.15
N ALA A 118 -4.19 6.69 -15.72
CA ALA A 118 -4.81 7.26 -16.92
C ALA A 118 -4.59 6.39 -18.18
N THR A 119 -3.51 5.61 -18.23
CA THR A 119 -3.16 4.76 -19.37
C THR A 119 -3.71 3.34 -19.27
N LEU A 120 -4.39 2.99 -18.17
CA LEU A 120 -5.01 1.67 -18.02
C LEU A 120 -6.12 1.44 -19.07
N PRO A 121 -6.12 0.28 -19.76
CA PRO A 121 -7.21 -0.10 -20.64
C PRO A 121 -8.55 -0.15 -19.91
N GLU A 122 -9.64 0.23 -20.58
CA GLU A 122 -11.00 0.29 -20.00
C GLU A 122 -11.42 -0.99 -19.26
N ILE A 123 -11.05 -2.15 -19.79
CA ILE A 123 -11.36 -3.47 -19.23
C ILE A 123 -10.76 -3.72 -17.84
N VAL A 124 -9.72 -2.97 -17.45
CA VAL A 124 -9.06 -3.01 -16.13
C VAL A 124 -8.89 -1.62 -15.51
N SER A 125 -9.55 -0.60 -16.05
CA SER A 125 -9.42 0.78 -15.57
C SER A 125 -9.94 0.91 -14.13
N ILE A 126 -9.21 1.66 -13.33
CA ILE A 126 -9.52 1.97 -11.92
C ILE A 126 -9.79 3.45 -11.68
N SER A 127 -9.88 4.26 -12.74
CA SER A 127 -10.11 5.72 -12.66
C SER A 127 -11.48 6.08 -12.09
N SER A 128 -12.42 5.13 -12.11
CA SER A 128 -13.76 5.29 -11.53
C SER A 128 -13.79 4.85 -10.06
N THR A 129 -14.68 5.47 -9.28
CA THR A 129 -14.98 5.05 -7.90
C THR A 129 -15.36 3.56 -7.87
N PRO A 130 -14.91 2.79 -6.86
CA PRO A 130 -15.27 1.37 -6.76
C PRO A 130 -16.78 1.16 -6.80
N ALA A 131 -17.24 0.34 -7.74
CA ALA A 131 -18.63 -0.05 -7.86
C ALA A 131 -18.89 -1.35 -7.06
N PRO A 132 -20.14 -1.65 -6.66
CA PRO A 132 -20.45 -2.91 -5.96
C PRO A 132 -20.13 -4.18 -6.76
N ASP A 133 -20.10 -4.07 -8.09
CA ASP A 133 -19.80 -5.14 -9.06
C ASP A 133 -18.38 -5.05 -9.64
N ASP A 134 -17.50 -4.28 -8.99
CA ASP A 134 -16.12 -4.13 -9.41
C ASP A 134 -15.39 -5.48 -9.41
N ASP A 135 -14.66 -5.75 -10.49
CA ASP A 135 -14.04 -7.06 -10.65
C ASP A 135 -12.75 -7.19 -9.82
N ILE A 136 -12.35 -8.43 -9.59
CA ILE A 136 -11.18 -8.76 -8.78
C ILE A 136 -9.87 -8.16 -9.32
N CYS A 137 -9.72 -8.01 -10.63
CA CYS A 137 -8.52 -7.41 -11.22
C CYS A 137 -8.42 -5.93 -10.84
N ARG A 138 -9.52 -5.19 -10.97
CA ARG A 138 -9.59 -3.77 -10.56
C ARG A 138 -9.40 -3.59 -9.06
N PHE A 139 -9.97 -4.48 -8.24
CA PHE A 139 -9.73 -4.52 -6.79
C PHE A 139 -8.23 -4.67 -6.49
N ILE A 140 -7.57 -5.66 -7.09
CA ILE A 140 -6.14 -5.91 -6.88
C ILE A 140 -5.29 -4.73 -7.37
N LEU A 141 -5.60 -4.14 -8.54
CA LEU A 141 -4.85 -3.00 -9.07
C LEU A 141 -4.93 -1.77 -8.17
N ARG A 142 -6.09 -1.47 -7.57
CA ARG A 142 -6.18 -0.41 -6.56
C ARG A 142 -5.35 -0.73 -5.32
N GLY A 143 -5.33 -1.99 -4.88
CA GLY A 143 -4.45 -2.44 -3.79
C GLY A 143 -2.97 -2.19 -4.10
N LYS A 144 -2.52 -2.56 -5.31
CA LYS A 144 -1.13 -2.32 -5.76
C LYS A 144 -0.80 -0.83 -5.84
N LEU A 145 -1.75 0.01 -6.24
CA LEU A 145 -1.59 1.46 -6.22
C LEU A 145 -1.41 2.00 -4.81
N MET A 146 -2.15 1.48 -3.83
CA MET A 146 -1.95 1.85 -2.42
C MET A 146 -0.60 1.40 -1.89
N ASP A 147 -0.12 0.21 -2.27
CA ASP A 147 1.24 -0.26 -1.93
C ASP A 147 2.32 0.66 -2.51
N PHE A 148 2.13 1.13 -3.74
CA PHE A 148 3.02 2.11 -4.36
C PHE A 148 3.05 3.43 -3.58
N TYR A 149 1.89 4.02 -3.28
CA TYR A 149 1.84 5.29 -2.55
C TYR A 149 2.37 5.19 -1.13
N GLU A 150 2.11 4.08 -0.44
CA GLU A 150 2.72 3.85 0.86
C GLU A 150 4.25 3.86 0.77
N LEU A 151 4.85 3.22 -0.24
CA LEU A 151 6.29 3.25 -0.43
C LEU A 151 6.83 4.67 -0.68
N VAL A 152 6.09 5.48 -1.44
CA VAL A 152 6.44 6.89 -1.76
C VAL A 152 6.38 7.76 -0.51
N TYR A 153 5.31 7.65 0.29
CA TYR A 153 5.08 8.57 1.40
C TYR A 153 5.60 8.08 2.76
N TRP A 154 5.90 6.79 2.91
CA TRP A 154 6.35 6.20 4.17
C TRP A 154 7.52 6.96 4.82
N PRO A 155 8.56 7.40 4.10
CA PRO A 155 9.68 8.12 4.72
C PRO A 155 9.26 9.38 5.49
N PHE A 156 8.25 10.10 5.00
CA PHE A 156 7.74 11.30 5.66
C PHE A 156 6.86 10.97 6.88
N VAL A 157 6.07 9.89 6.80
CA VAL A 157 5.27 9.41 7.92
C VAL A 157 6.17 8.85 9.02
N GLU A 158 7.17 8.06 8.63
CA GLU A 158 8.18 7.49 9.53
C GLU A 158 9.02 8.57 10.21
N GLY A 159 9.52 9.55 9.45
CA GLY A 159 10.26 10.68 10.01
C GLY A 159 9.43 11.48 11.02
N ALA A 160 8.14 11.61 10.76
CA ALA A 160 7.20 12.29 11.65
C ALA A 160 6.88 11.50 12.92
N LEU A 161 6.82 10.16 12.85
CA LEU A 161 6.54 9.28 13.99
C LEU A 161 7.77 9.00 14.86
N ASN A 162 8.95 8.91 14.26
CA ASN A 162 10.20 8.58 14.96
C ASN A 162 10.97 9.82 15.46
N ALA A 163 10.42 11.02 15.25
CA ALA A 163 10.99 12.30 15.70
C ALA A 163 12.50 12.43 15.41
N GLN A 164 12.93 12.16 14.16
CA GLN A 164 14.33 12.26 13.76
C GLN A 164 14.87 13.67 14.10
N PRO A 165 15.82 13.81 15.03
CA PRO A 165 16.15 15.10 15.65
C PRO A 165 16.98 16.04 14.77
N ASN A 166 17.43 15.62 13.59
CA ASN A 166 18.42 16.35 12.80
C ASN A 166 17.96 16.61 11.36
N ILE A 167 16.69 17.00 11.14
CA ILE A 167 16.39 17.69 9.88
C ILE A 167 17.00 19.09 10.03
N ALA A 168 18.24 19.25 9.57
CA ALA A 168 18.90 20.55 9.47
C ALA A 168 18.16 21.36 8.40
N ILE A 169 17.08 22.00 8.81
CA ILE A 169 16.37 22.95 7.96
C ILE A 169 17.13 24.25 8.08
N ASP A 170 17.92 24.58 7.06
CA ASP A 170 18.20 25.98 6.77
C ASP A 170 16.83 26.65 6.65
N GLY A 171 16.48 27.50 7.63
CA GLY A 171 15.13 27.98 7.99
C GLY A 171 14.29 28.62 6.87
N GLN A 172 14.02 27.90 5.79
CA GLN A 172 13.07 28.26 4.75
C GLN A 172 11.74 27.60 5.04
N ASP A 173 10.75 28.40 5.46
CA ASP A 173 9.38 27.95 5.78
C ASP A 173 8.74 27.07 4.69
N SER A 174 9.14 27.22 3.42
CA SER A 174 8.59 26.47 2.29
C SER A 174 8.97 24.98 2.28
N SER A 175 10.17 24.61 2.74
CA SER A 175 10.59 23.19 2.75
C SER A 175 9.85 22.41 3.82
N VAL A 176 9.68 23.01 5.01
CA VAL A 176 8.90 22.44 6.12
C VAL A 176 7.47 22.17 5.72
N LYS A 177 6.81 23.15 5.10
CA LYS A 177 5.43 23.00 4.65
C LYS A 177 5.30 21.86 3.64
N THR A 178 6.25 21.74 2.72
CA THR A 178 6.27 20.62 1.75
C THR A 178 6.33 19.27 2.47
N LEU A 179 7.19 19.12 3.48
CA LEU A 179 7.28 17.88 4.25
C LEU A 179 6.00 17.60 5.04
N GLN A 180 5.38 18.62 5.64
CA GLN A 180 4.08 18.49 6.32
C GLN A 180 2.98 18.02 5.36
N ASP A 181 2.90 18.61 4.17
CA ASP A 181 1.91 18.25 3.15
C ASP A 181 2.12 16.80 2.67
N LEU A 182 3.37 16.37 2.50
CA LEU A 182 3.73 15.00 2.13
C LEU A 182 3.43 14.00 3.26
N THR A 183 3.69 14.35 4.52
CA THR A 183 3.32 13.54 5.68
C THR A 183 1.80 13.37 5.76
N LEU A 184 1.04 14.46 5.63
CA LEU A 184 -0.43 14.41 5.62
C LEU A 184 -0.96 13.56 4.47
N SER A 185 -0.36 13.69 3.28
CA SER A 185 -0.69 12.87 2.11
C SER A 185 -0.45 11.38 2.40
N GLY A 186 0.66 11.04 3.05
CA GLY A 186 0.95 9.66 3.48
C GLY A 186 -0.11 9.11 4.43
N LEU A 187 -0.50 9.88 5.45
CA LEU A 187 -1.57 9.49 6.37
C LEU A 187 -2.92 9.34 5.64
N GLN A 188 -3.22 10.23 4.70
CA GLN A 188 -4.43 10.13 3.88
C GLN A 188 -4.44 8.84 3.05
N HIS A 189 -3.30 8.37 2.54
CA HIS A 189 -3.22 7.08 1.82
C HIS A 189 -3.44 5.87 2.72
N HIS A 190 -3.09 5.95 4.02
CA HIS A 190 -3.46 4.91 5.00
C HIS A 190 -4.98 4.83 5.17
N VAL A 191 -5.68 5.98 5.21
CA VAL A 191 -7.15 6.02 5.21
C VAL A 191 -7.71 5.44 3.92
N THR A 192 -7.21 5.88 2.77
CA THR A 192 -7.67 5.43 1.44
C THR A 192 -7.47 3.93 1.26
N ARG A 193 -6.35 3.36 1.71
CA ARG A 193 -6.09 1.91 1.68
C ARG A 193 -7.20 1.14 2.36
N ILE A 194 -7.60 1.55 3.56
CA ILE A 194 -8.66 0.89 4.34
C ILE A 194 -9.98 0.94 3.57
N HIS A 195 -10.33 2.11 3.03
CA HIS A 195 -11.56 2.30 2.25
C HIS A 195 -11.60 1.44 0.98
N VAL A 196 -10.52 1.43 0.21
CA VAL A 196 -10.37 0.63 -1.02
C VAL A 196 -10.47 -0.87 -0.73
N ASN A 197 -9.94 -1.32 0.41
CA ASN A 197 -9.96 -2.73 0.79
C ASN A 197 -11.24 -3.16 1.51
N LYS A 198 -12.08 -2.21 1.98
CA LYS A 198 -13.31 -2.50 2.74
C LYS A 198 -14.24 -3.50 2.06
N PRO A 199 -14.48 -3.46 0.74
CA PRO A 199 -15.27 -4.50 0.06
C PRO A 199 -14.70 -5.91 0.25
N GLY A 200 -13.36 -6.04 0.33
CA GLY A 200 -12.62 -7.29 0.54
C GLY A 200 -12.72 -7.89 1.94
N PHE A 201 -13.21 -7.14 2.94
CA PHE A 201 -13.05 -7.48 4.36
C PHE A 201 -13.64 -8.81 4.79
N ARG A 202 -14.69 -9.29 4.11
CA ARG A 202 -15.36 -10.55 4.47
C ARG A 202 -15.16 -11.66 3.44
N HIS A 203 -14.32 -11.43 2.42
CA HIS A 203 -14.05 -12.43 1.39
C HIS A 203 -12.94 -13.38 1.82
N ARG A 204 -13.17 -14.68 1.61
CA ARG A 204 -12.17 -15.74 1.81
C ARG A 204 -11.39 -15.93 0.50
N HIS A 205 -10.16 -15.43 0.46
CA HIS A 205 -9.23 -15.66 -0.65
C HIS A 205 -7.77 -15.68 -0.16
N HIS A 206 -6.84 -16.14 -0.99
CA HIS A 206 -5.42 -16.24 -0.63
C HIS A 206 -4.78 -14.89 -0.22
N GLY A 207 -5.30 -13.76 -0.73
CA GLY A 207 -4.84 -12.43 -0.34
C GLY A 207 -5.41 -11.89 0.99
N THR A 208 -6.34 -12.59 1.64
CA THR A 208 -7.05 -12.08 2.83
C THR A 208 -6.10 -11.83 4.01
N PRO A 209 -5.14 -12.71 4.36
CA PRO A 209 -4.21 -12.44 5.46
C PRO A 209 -3.40 -11.16 5.25
N ARG A 210 -2.89 -10.93 4.03
CA ARG A 210 -2.12 -9.71 3.69
C ARG A 210 -3.00 -8.46 3.74
N LEU A 211 -4.25 -8.55 3.30
CA LEU A 211 -5.21 -7.46 3.41
C LEU A 211 -5.42 -7.08 4.89
N ILE A 212 -5.68 -8.06 5.76
CA ILE A 212 -5.84 -7.85 7.21
C ILE A 212 -4.61 -7.15 7.78
N GLN A 213 -3.42 -7.70 7.54
CA GLN A 213 -2.16 -7.15 8.04
C GLN A 213 -1.92 -5.70 7.57
N SER A 214 -2.12 -5.42 6.28
CA SER A 214 -1.88 -4.07 5.72
C SER A 214 -2.89 -3.03 6.23
N CYS A 215 -4.16 -3.42 6.42
CA CYS A 215 -5.17 -2.55 6.99
C CYS A 215 -4.93 -2.32 8.50
N THR A 216 -4.58 -3.36 9.25
CA THR A 216 -4.17 -3.27 10.67
C THR A 216 -2.97 -2.34 10.83
N ARG A 217 -1.91 -2.51 10.02
CA ARG A 217 -0.75 -1.61 10.02
C ARG A 217 -1.18 -0.16 9.81
N SER A 218 -2.04 0.09 8.82
CA SER A 218 -2.50 1.44 8.50
C SER A 218 -3.29 2.07 9.65
N ALA A 219 -4.17 1.30 10.30
CA ALA A 219 -4.88 1.76 11.48
C ALA A 219 -3.92 2.09 12.65
N LEU A 220 -2.91 1.25 12.89
CA LEU A 220 -1.89 1.52 13.92
C LEU A 220 -1.04 2.75 13.61
N VAL A 221 -0.68 2.99 12.34
CA VAL A 221 0.02 4.20 11.90
C VAL A 221 -0.82 5.45 12.17
N LEU A 222 -2.12 5.41 11.87
CA LEU A 222 -3.03 6.52 12.15
C LEU A 222 -3.17 6.81 13.66
N ILE A 223 -3.32 5.76 14.48
CA ILE A 223 -3.34 5.91 15.94
C ILE A 223 -2.01 6.47 16.44
N GLY A 224 -0.89 5.93 15.95
CA GLY A 224 0.46 6.39 16.29
C GLY A 224 0.66 7.87 15.97
N ALA A 225 0.22 8.32 14.79
CA ALA A 225 0.27 9.73 14.42
C ALA A 225 -0.53 10.61 15.38
N LYS A 226 -1.75 10.19 15.75
CA LYS A 226 -2.58 10.94 16.71
C LYS A 226 -1.94 11.01 18.10
N LEU A 227 -1.32 9.92 18.55
CA LEU A 227 -0.60 9.87 19.82
C LEU A 227 0.64 10.77 19.81
N GLU A 228 1.39 10.78 18.71
CA GLU A 228 2.58 11.62 18.58
C GLU A 228 2.22 13.11 18.51
N MET A 229 1.13 13.46 17.84
CA MET A 229 0.56 14.82 17.86
C MET A 229 0.17 15.32 19.26
N ARG A 230 0.00 14.43 20.24
CA ARG A 230 -0.23 14.82 21.64
C ARG A 230 1.06 15.15 22.37
N ASN A 231 2.17 14.52 21.98
CA ASN A 231 3.47 14.66 22.62
C ASN A 231 4.25 15.87 22.09
N LEU A 232 3.61 16.80 21.35
CA LEU A 232 4.15 18.05 20.80
C LEU A 232 4.50 19.09 21.89
N HIS A 233 5.20 18.66 22.95
CA HIS A 233 5.62 19.51 24.07
C HIS A 233 7.07 20.02 23.92
N ASN A 234 7.73 19.74 22.79
CA ASN A 234 9.15 20.07 22.58
C ASN A 234 9.34 20.97 21.35
N ASP A 235 10.34 21.85 21.39
CA ASP A 235 10.81 22.76 20.31
C ASP A 235 11.31 22.05 19.02
N ARG A 236 10.74 20.90 18.66
CA ARG A 236 11.11 20.11 17.48
C ARG A 236 10.25 20.52 16.29
N LEU A 237 10.77 20.29 15.09
CA LEU A 237 9.98 20.40 13.87
C LEU A 237 8.78 19.45 13.92
N HIS A 238 7.57 20.00 13.78
CA HIS A 238 6.35 19.22 13.77
C HIS A 238 5.89 18.97 12.34
N LEU A 239 6.16 17.76 11.82
CA LEU A 239 5.62 17.33 10.53
C LEU A 239 4.13 16.94 10.62
N LEU A 240 3.66 16.53 11.81
CA LEU A 240 2.25 16.22 12.08
C LEU A 240 1.50 17.47 12.53
N THR A 241 0.79 18.10 11.61
CA THR A 241 -0.01 19.31 11.88
C THR A 241 -1.49 19.00 12.11
N GLN A 242 -2.01 17.97 11.43
CA GLN A 242 -3.41 17.54 11.52
C GLN A 242 -3.56 16.05 11.17
N MET A 243 -4.68 15.46 11.58
CA MET A 243 -5.07 14.11 11.14
C MET A 243 -5.80 14.17 9.78
N PRO A 244 -5.65 13.15 8.92
CA PRO A 244 -6.41 13.07 7.67
C PRO A 244 -7.91 12.87 7.92
N ILE A 245 -8.73 13.27 6.94
CA ILE A 245 -10.20 13.16 7.04
C ILE A 245 -10.60 11.68 7.04
N GLY A 246 -11.56 11.30 7.90
CA GLY A 246 -12.11 9.95 7.97
C GLY A 246 -11.19 8.92 8.65
N TRP A 247 -10.16 9.36 9.36
CA TRP A 247 -9.20 8.46 10.02
C TRP A 247 -9.84 7.61 11.12
N GLU A 248 -10.79 8.15 11.88
CA GLU A 248 -11.47 7.43 12.97
C GLU A 248 -12.34 6.30 12.41
N ASP A 249 -13.20 6.62 11.44
CA ASP A 249 -14.04 5.64 10.74
C ASP A 249 -13.20 4.53 10.09
N ALA A 250 -12.04 4.89 9.53
CA ALA A 250 -11.12 3.92 8.95
C ALA A 250 -10.56 2.98 10.03
N VAL A 251 -10.13 3.49 11.18
CA VAL A 251 -9.63 2.66 12.29
C VAL A 251 -10.74 1.74 12.82
N LEU A 252 -11.95 2.26 13.02
CA LEU A 252 -13.10 1.47 13.47
C LEU A 252 -13.45 0.36 12.47
N ALA A 253 -13.40 0.62 11.16
CA ALA A 253 -13.61 -0.41 10.15
C ALA A 253 -12.55 -1.54 10.23
N VAL A 254 -11.31 -1.22 10.62
CA VAL A 254 -10.26 -2.22 10.82
C VAL A 254 -10.43 -3.00 12.12
N VAL A 255 -11.02 -2.40 13.15
CA VAL A 255 -11.46 -3.11 14.35
C VAL A 255 -12.51 -4.16 13.97
N GLU A 256 -13.56 -3.77 13.23
CA GLU A 256 -14.58 -4.70 12.72
C GLU A 256 -13.98 -5.81 11.85
N LEU A 257 -13.00 -5.49 11.00
CA LEU A 257 -12.28 -6.48 10.19
C LEU A 257 -11.62 -7.54 11.07
N ASN A 258 -10.85 -7.13 12.08
CA ASN A 258 -10.14 -8.08 12.93
C ASN A 258 -11.09 -8.86 13.85
N GLU A 259 -12.19 -8.24 14.30
CA GLU A 259 -13.25 -8.94 15.04
C GLU A 259 -13.88 -10.06 14.21
N TYR A 260 -14.18 -9.80 12.93
CA TYR A 260 -14.77 -10.79 12.04
C TYR A 260 -13.85 -12.01 11.85
N TRP A 261 -12.54 -11.79 11.71
CA TRP A 261 -11.58 -12.87 11.46
C TRP A 261 -10.98 -13.51 12.72
N ALA A 262 -11.20 -12.96 13.92
CA ALA A 262 -10.54 -13.41 15.15
C ALA A 262 -10.76 -14.89 15.48
N ALA A 263 -11.87 -15.50 15.03
CA ALA A 263 -12.15 -16.92 15.22
C ALA A 263 -11.43 -17.84 14.23
N GLU A 264 -11.05 -17.35 13.05
CA GLU A 264 -10.45 -18.12 11.96
C GLU A 264 -8.94 -17.83 11.79
N PHE A 265 -8.48 -16.67 12.23
CA PHE A 265 -7.10 -16.20 12.06
C PHE A 265 -6.55 -15.71 13.40
N PRO A 266 -5.73 -16.50 14.11
CA PRO A 266 -5.22 -16.18 15.45
C PRO A 266 -4.56 -14.79 15.55
N GLU A 267 -3.81 -14.40 14.53
CA GLU A 267 -3.13 -13.10 14.47
C GLU A 267 -4.13 -11.93 14.49
N SER A 268 -5.34 -12.10 13.93
CA SER A 268 -6.40 -11.08 14.03
C SER A 268 -6.84 -10.82 15.46
N PHE A 269 -6.83 -11.84 16.33
CA PHE A 269 -7.14 -11.64 17.75
C PHE A 269 -6.05 -10.78 18.43
N GLU A 270 -4.77 -11.05 18.14
CA GLU A 270 -3.65 -10.25 18.65
C GLU A 270 -3.71 -8.81 18.15
N PHE A 271 -3.94 -8.63 16.85
CA PHE A 271 -4.12 -7.32 16.22
C PHE A 271 -5.26 -6.53 16.85
N LEU A 272 -6.41 -7.18 17.09
CA LEU A 272 -7.57 -6.56 17.73
C LEU A 272 -7.23 -6.05 19.14
N SER A 273 -6.53 -6.87 19.94
CA SER A 273 -6.07 -6.52 21.28
C SER A 273 -5.16 -5.28 21.27
N ILE A 274 -4.21 -5.21 20.32
CA ILE A 274 -3.30 -4.07 20.17
C ILE A 274 -4.06 -2.82 19.71
N LEU A 275 -4.95 -2.95 18.73
CA LEU A 275 -5.76 -1.85 18.20
C LEU A 275 -6.62 -1.22 19.31
N ARG A 276 -7.39 -2.03 20.06
CA ARG A 276 -8.24 -1.54 21.15
C ARG A 276 -7.43 -0.85 22.24
N LYS A 277 -6.35 -1.48 22.72
CA LYS A 277 -5.47 -0.87 23.74
C LYS A 277 -4.86 0.44 23.27
N SER A 278 -4.50 0.53 21.99
CA SER A 278 -3.91 1.75 21.43
C SER A 278 -4.97 2.84 21.24
N TRP A 279 -6.18 2.47 20.84
CA TRP A 279 -7.33 3.36 20.70
C TRP A 279 -7.78 3.94 22.04
N GLU A 280 -7.85 3.13 23.09
CA GLU A 280 -8.22 3.56 24.45
C GLU A 280 -7.25 4.59 25.06
N ARG A 281 -6.00 4.65 24.57
CA ARG A 281 -5.03 5.67 24.99
C ARG A 281 -5.36 7.05 24.44
N LEU A 282 -6.21 7.14 23.42
CA LEU A 282 -6.74 8.40 22.94
C LEU A 282 -7.78 8.89 23.97
N PRO A 283 -7.75 10.17 24.39
CA PRO A 283 -8.77 10.68 25.29
C PRO A 283 -10.15 10.44 24.67
N CYS A 284 -11.12 10.05 25.50
CA CYS A 284 -12.51 9.90 25.07
C CYS A 284 -12.90 11.17 24.31
N LEU A 285 -13.16 11.03 23.01
CA LEU A 285 -13.98 11.99 22.31
C LEU A 285 -15.28 12.04 23.11
N GLU A 286 -15.71 13.23 23.50
CA GLU A 286 -17.05 13.43 24.04
C GLU A 286 -18.05 12.77 23.07
N GLY A 287 -18.59 11.60 23.44
CA GLY A 287 -19.74 10.99 22.74
C GLY A 287 -19.58 9.60 22.09
N GLY A 288 -18.47 8.88 22.21
CA GLY A 288 -18.29 7.58 21.54
C GLY A 288 -18.03 6.39 22.46
N GLN A 289 -19.00 5.97 23.29
CA GLN A 289 -18.91 4.68 23.98
C GLN A 289 -19.03 3.54 22.96
N LEU A 290 -17.96 2.78 22.76
CA LEU A 290 -18.04 1.45 22.16
C LEU A 290 -18.80 0.55 23.15
N SER A 291 -20.07 0.29 22.85
CA SER A 291 -20.97 -0.52 23.67
C SER A 291 -20.37 -1.91 23.88
N THR A 292 -19.93 -2.16 25.11
CA THR A 292 -19.57 -3.48 25.62
C THR A 292 -20.82 -4.07 26.26
N GLU A 293 -21.71 -4.65 25.47
CA GLU A 293 -22.81 -5.48 26.00
C GLU A 293 -22.95 -6.76 25.17
N ALA A 294 -22.29 -7.81 25.64
CA ALA A 294 -22.63 -9.19 25.34
C ALA A 294 -22.40 -10.03 26.61
N GLN A 295 -23.28 -9.86 27.59
CA GLN A 295 -23.55 -10.84 28.63
C GLN A 295 -25.05 -10.83 28.95
N ASN A 296 -25.79 -11.75 28.33
CA ASN A 296 -26.90 -12.51 28.88
C ASN A 296 -27.12 -13.75 28.02
#